data_AF-A0A6N9T695-F1
#
_entry.id   AF-A0A6N9T695-F1
#
_cell.length_a   1.000
_cell.length_b   1.000
_cell.length_c   1.000
_cell.angle_alpha   90.00
_cell.angle_beta   90.00
_cell.angle_gamma   90.00
#
_symmetry.space_group_name_H-M   'P 1'
#
loop_
_entity.id
_entity.type
_entity.pdbx_description
1 polymer ?
#
loop_
_entity_poly.entity_id
_entity_poly.type
_entity_poly.pdbx_seq_one_letter_code
_entity_poly.pdbx_strand_id
1 'polypeptide(L)'
;MKTGITNLIRIALLGVAVAFAAGCASTGSSTDTPPVSTVSTGALETDRAAANPIPTADTPSGEAVQELYYLEFRARSAESYGHTFAMFGRRNAKGDILTREVAGLHPASTSDVPYVLGHIIPVPSETGPSDGDLEDQYMTARYRLDLSKAEYDDVVDYIRELQASSPVWHAVLYNCSAFVGDIAQYMGLRTPSSLLFPEAYINTLQELNT
;
A
#
# COMPACT_ATOMS: atom_id res chain seq x y z
N MET A 1 -26.44 -72.94 6.87
CA MET A 1 -27.15 -72.05 7.82
C MET A 1 -26.38 -70.72 7.85
N LYS A 2 -26.98 -69.53 7.65
CA LYS A 2 -27.84 -68.77 8.62
C LYS A 2 -27.11 -68.64 9.97
N THR A 3 -26.82 -67.48 10.60
CA THR A 3 -27.13 -66.05 10.38
C THR A 3 -26.05 -65.23 11.15
N GLY A 4 -25.65 -63.98 10.86
CA GLY A 4 -26.05 -63.04 9.81
C GLY A 4 -26.50 -61.66 10.35
N ILE A 5 -25.62 -60.90 11.02
CA ILE A 5 -25.93 -59.57 11.61
C ILE A 5 -24.99 -58.48 11.06
N THR A 6 -25.56 -57.56 10.29
CA THR A 6 -24.93 -56.31 9.82
C THR A 6 -25.10 -55.24 10.90
N ASN A 7 -24.09 -54.41 11.18
CA ASN A 7 -24.27 -53.21 12.02
C ASN A 7 -23.73 -51.97 11.32
N LEU A 8 -24.65 -51.15 10.81
CA LEU A 8 -24.40 -49.90 10.09
C LEU A 8 -24.48 -48.72 11.06
N ILE A 9 -23.34 -48.21 11.52
CA ILE A 9 -23.31 -46.95 12.28
C ILE A 9 -23.33 -45.79 11.26
N ARG A 10 -24.52 -45.24 11.02
CA ARG A 10 -24.70 -43.97 10.31
C ARG A 10 -24.48 -42.83 11.30
N ILE A 11 -23.34 -42.14 11.21
CA ILE A 11 -23.14 -40.86 11.88
C ILE A 11 -23.89 -39.79 11.09
N ALA A 12 -24.89 -39.18 11.70
CA ALA A 12 -25.67 -38.12 11.07
C ALA A 12 -24.90 -36.79 11.12
N LEU A 13 -24.72 -36.14 9.97
CA LEU A 13 -24.34 -34.72 9.95
C LEU A 13 -25.53 -33.89 10.45
N LEU A 14 -25.36 -33.19 11.57
CA LEU A 14 -26.22 -32.06 11.92
C LEU A 14 -25.72 -30.84 11.14
N GLY A 15 -26.35 -30.56 10.00
CA GLY A 15 -26.14 -29.32 9.26
C GLY A 15 -26.82 -28.15 9.97
N VAL A 16 -26.05 -27.18 10.44
CA VAL A 16 -26.59 -25.90 10.92
C VAL A 16 -26.88 -25.01 9.71
N ALA A 17 -28.13 -25.04 9.25
CA ALA A 17 -28.61 -24.13 8.21
C ALA A 17 -28.97 -22.77 8.84
N VAL A 18 -28.14 -21.75 8.64
CA VAL A 18 -28.50 -20.37 8.94
C VAL A 18 -29.31 -19.81 7.76
N ALA A 19 -30.55 -19.44 8.01
CA ALA A 19 -31.46 -18.95 6.98
C ALA A 19 -31.19 -17.47 6.63
N PHE A 20 -31.00 -17.19 5.35
CA PHE A 20 -31.08 -15.83 4.79
C PHE A 20 -32.56 -15.42 4.59
N ALA A 21 -32.95 -14.22 5.02
CA ALA A 21 -34.18 -13.57 4.58
C ALA A 21 -34.14 -12.04 4.78
N ALA A 22 -34.80 -11.31 3.87
CA ALA A 22 -35.02 -9.85 3.82
C ALA A 22 -33.75 -8.97 3.63
N GLY A 23 -33.57 -8.18 2.57
CA GLY A 23 -34.41 -7.95 1.39
C GLY A 23 -35.00 -6.55 1.32
N CYS A 24 -34.28 -5.63 0.67
CA CYS A 24 -34.81 -4.38 0.11
C CYS A 24 -34.25 -4.22 -1.30
N ALA A 25 -35.05 -4.58 -2.32
CA ALA A 25 -34.71 -4.34 -3.72
C ALA A 25 -35.35 -3.03 -4.18
N SER A 26 -34.52 -2.10 -4.66
CA SER A 26 -34.96 -0.84 -5.25
C SER A 26 -34.77 -0.90 -6.77
N THR A 27 -35.75 -1.44 -7.48
CA THR A 27 -35.82 -1.39 -8.96
C THR A 27 -37.01 -0.55 -9.40
N GLY A 28 -36.73 0.62 -9.96
CA GLY A 28 -37.67 1.45 -10.72
C GLY A 28 -37.12 1.69 -12.12
N SER A 29 -37.89 1.35 -13.14
CA SER A 29 -37.43 1.26 -14.53
C SER A 29 -37.18 2.60 -15.22
N SER A 30 -36.11 2.61 -16.03
CA SER A 30 -36.04 3.04 -17.43
C SER A 30 -37.25 3.75 -18.06
N THR A 31 -37.04 4.94 -18.63
CA THR A 31 -36.93 5.23 -20.09
C THR A 31 -36.78 6.74 -20.32
N ASP A 32 -35.77 7.19 -21.09
CA ASP A 32 -35.97 8.03 -22.29
C ASP A 32 -34.67 8.60 -22.89
N THR A 33 -34.57 8.51 -24.20
CA THR A 33 -33.67 9.25 -25.11
C THR A 33 -34.24 9.07 -26.53
N PRO A 34 -34.05 10.00 -27.49
CA PRO A 34 -33.44 11.32 -27.45
C PRO A 34 -34.44 12.44 -27.86
N PRO A 35 -33.97 13.63 -28.28
CA PRO A 35 -33.89 13.79 -29.73
C PRO A 35 -32.56 14.37 -30.24
N VAL A 36 -32.25 14.02 -31.48
CA VAL A 36 -31.16 14.60 -32.28
C VAL A 36 -31.56 16.00 -32.75
N SER A 37 -30.68 16.99 -32.54
CA SER A 37 -30.78 18.29 -33.21
C SER A 37 -29.78 18.39 -34.37
N THR A 38 -30.30 18.01 -35.53
CA THR A 38 -29.97 18.41 -36.90
C THR A 38 -28.83 19.43 -37.12
N VAL A 39 -27.88 19.05 -37.98
CA VAL A 39 -26.92 19.94 -38.64
C VAL A 39 -27.65 21.06 -39.39
N SER A 40 -27.31 22.32 -39.10
CA SER A 40 -27.76 23.46 -39.90
C SER A 40 -26.63 23.99 -40.78
N THR A 41 -26.71 23.72 -42.08
CA THR A 41 -25.83 24.30 -43.10
C THR A 41 -26.28 25.74 -43.39
N GLY A 42 -25.47 26.72 -43.00
CA GLY A 42 -25.63 28.12 -43.38
C GLY A 42 -24.27 28.68 -43.79
N ALA A 43 -24.13 29.10 -45.04
CA ALA A 43 -22.87 29.54 -45.63
C ALA A 43 -22.91 31.05 -45.94
N LEU A 44 -21.73 31.69 -45.82
CA LEU A 44 -21.44 33.09 -46.19
C LEU A 44 -22.11 34.10 -45.23
N GLU A 45 -21.51 35.25 -44.89
CA GLU A 45 -20.63 36.09 -45.73
C GLU A 45 -19.30 36.51 -45.09
N THR A 46 -18.43 37.01 -45.98
CA THR A 46 -17.16 37.69 -45.72
C THR A 46 -17.30 38.88 -44.78
N ASP A 47 -16.36 39.03 -43.84
CA ASP A 47 -15.78 40.35 -43.63
C ASP A 47 -14.29 40.30 -43.28
N ARG A 48 -13.51 41.23 -43.85
CA ARG A 48 -12.04 41.22 -43.86
C ARG A 48 -11.49 42.38 -43.04
N ALA A 49 -11.14 42.11 -41.78
CA ALA A 49 -10.38 43.04 -40.94
C ALA A 49 -9.02 42.43 -40.55
N ALA A 50 -7.93 43.09 -40.92
CA ALA A 50 -6.59 42.63 -40.59
C ALA A 50 -6.26 42.94 -39.12
N ALA A 51 -5.91 41.91 -38.35
CA ALA A 51 -5.29 42.04 -37.04
C ALA A 51 -3.83 41.56 -37.12
N ASN A 52 -2.89 42.36 -36.61
CA ASN A 52 -1.49 41.97 -36.53
C ASN A 52 -1.32 40.69 -35.68
N PRO A 53 -0.39 39.78 -36.02
CA PRO A 53 0.03 38.75 -35.09
C PRO A 53 0.73 39.43 -33.90
N ILE A 54 0.05 39.45 -32.75
CA ILE A 54 0.71 39.71 -31.47
C ILE A 54 1.69 38.56 -31.25
N PRO A 55 2.98 38.81 -30.95
CA PRO A 55 3.86 37.75 -30.52
C PRO A 55 3.33 37.22 -29.20
N THR A 56 2.76 36.01 -29.21
CA THR A 56 2.45 35.29 -27.97
C THR A 56 3.78 35.10 -27.26
N ALA A 57 3.98 35.85 -26.17
CA ALA A 57 5.18 35.73 -25.37
C ALA A 57 5.33 34.28 -24.93
N ASP A 58 6.54 33.73 -25.09
CA ASP A 58 6.89 32.45 -24.50
C ASP A 58 6.57 32.51 -23.00
N THR A 59 5.53 31.80 -22.59
CA THR A 59 5.26 31.56 -21.17
C THR A 59 6.54 30.96 -20.61
N PRO A 60 7.14 31.54 -19.55
CA PRO A 60 8.39 31.02 -19.01
C PRO A 60 8.15 29.55 -18.67
N SER A 61 8.95 28.68 -19.28
CA SER A 61 8.96 27.24 -19.02
C SER A 61 8.94 27.05 -17.52
N GLY A 62 7.82 26.52 -17.00
CA GLY A 62 7.65 26.34 -15.56
C GLY A 62 8.85 25.62 -14.99
N GLU A 63 9.31 26.05 -13.81
CA GLU A 63 10.49 25.48 -13.14
C GLU A 63 10.47 23.97 -13.33
N ALA A 64 11.49 23.44 -14.03
CA ALA A 64 11.57 22.01 -14.31
C ALA A 64 11.59 21.29 -12.96
N VAL A 65 10.42 20.75 -12.57
CA VAL A 65 10.24 20.09 -11.29
C VAL A 65 11.15 18.87 -11.35
N GLN A 66 12.31 18.97 -10.71
CA GLN A 66 13.20 17.83 -10.56
C GLN A 66 12.42 16.81 -9.72
N GLU A 67 11.91 15.80 -10.41
CA GLU A 67 11.16 14.70 -9.82
C GLU A 67 12.16 13.82 -9.08
N LEU A 68 12.36 14.11 -7.81
CA LEU A 68 13.24 13.34 -6.94
C LEU A 68 12.45 12.17 -6.38
N TYR A 69 13.01 10.97 -6.49
CA TYR A 69 12.44 9.77 -5.89
C TYR A 69 13.10 9.52 -4.54
N TYR A 70 12.36 8.91 -3.62
CA TYR A 70 12.88 8.58 -2.31
C TYR A 70 12.31 7.26 -1.79
N LEU A 71 13.09 6.65 -0.91
CA LEU A 71 12.64 5.61 0.01
C LEU A 71 13.10 6.01 1.41
N GLU A 72 12.23 5.88 2.40
CA GLU A 72 12.50 6.21 3.80
C GLU A 72 12.07 5.05 4.68
N PHE A 73 13.04 4.41 5.33
CA PHE A 73 12.78 3.44 6.38
C PHE A 73 12.39 4.21 7.65
N ARG A 74 11.27 3.84 8.26
CA ARG A 74 10.66 4.53 9.40
C ARG A 74 10.46 3.59 10.57
N ALA A 75 10.48 4.15 11.77
CA ALA A 75 9.90 3.53 12.96
C ALA A 75 8.88 4.48 13.60
N ARG A 76 7.82 3.92 14.18
CA ARG A 76 6.80 4.67 14.94
C ARG A 76 6.27 3.91 16.14
N SER A 77 5.81 4.64 17.15
CA SER A 77 5.20 4.08 18.36
C SER A 77 3.83 3.45 18.08
N ALA A 78 3.66 2.15 18.36
CA ALA A 78 2.38 1.52 18.73
C ALA A 78 2.66 0.16 19.38
N GLU A 79 1.63 -0.45 19.96
CA GLU A 79 1.72 -1.68 20.75
C GLU A 79 2.85 -1.60 21.81
N SER A 80 3.43 -2.74 22.18
CA SER A 80 4.45 -2.80 23.25
C SER A 80 5.88 -2.40 22.83
N TYR A 81 6.16 -2.27 21.53
CA TYR A 81 7.53 -2.02 21.02
C TYR A 81 7.66 -1.14 19.77
N GLY A 82 6.57 -0.75 19.11
CA GLY A 82 6.58 0.02 17.86
C GLY A 82 6.38 -0.81 16.59
N HIS A 83 6.54 -0.16 15.44
CA HIS A 83 6.52 -0.78 14.10
C HIS A 83 7.60 -0.15 13.22
N THR A 84 8.19 -0.95 12.33
CA THR A 84 9.03 -0.48 11.22
C THR A 84 8.33 -0.67 9.89
N PHE A 85 8.53 0.28 8.97
CA PHE A 85 7.97 0.23 7.62
C PHE A 85 8.82 1.03 6.64
N ALA A 86 8.64 0.80 5.35
CA ALA A 86 9.17 1.64 4.28
C ALA A 86 8.09 2.60 3.80
N MET A 87 8.40 3.90 3.74
CA MET A 87 7.62 4.90 3.02
C MET A 87 8.39 5.35 1.79
N PHE A 88 7.79 5.27 0.61
CA PHE A 88 8.46 5.61 -0.65
C PHE A 88 7.56 6.46 -1.53
N GLY A 89 8.15 7.18 -2.49
CA GLY A 89 7.39 7.99 -3.43
C GLY A 89 8.23 9.06 -4.10
N ARG A 90 7.56 10.17 -4.44
CA ARG A 90 8.15 11.31 -5.11
C ARG A 90 8.16 12.55 -4.22
N ARG A 91 9.16 13.40 -4.40
CA ARG A 91 9.26 14.72 -3.79
C ARG A 91 9.69 15.79 -4.79
N ASN A 92 9.51 17.05 -4.44
CA ASN A 92 10.04 18.17 -5.22
C ASN A 92 11.47 18.55 -4.80
N ALA A 93 12.08 19.50 -5.52
CA ALA A 93 13.41 20.01 -5.22
C ALA A 93 13.53 20.75 -3.86
N LYS A 94 12.42 21.13 -3.22
CA LYS A 94 12.38 21.73 -1.87
C LYS A 94 12.36 20.68 -0.76
N GLY A 95 12.15 19.40 -1.11
CA GLY A 95 12.03 18.28 -0.18
C GLY A 95 10.59 17.91 0.17
N ASP A 96 9.58 18.63 -0.34
CA ASP A 96 8.17 18.37 -0.05
C ASP A 96 7.72 17.06 -0.70
N ILE A 97 7.09 16.18 0.08
CA ILE A 97 6.54 14.90 -0.39
C ILE A 97 5.34 15.15 -1.31
N LEU A 98 5.48 14.78 -2.58
CA LEU A 98 4.44 14.90 -3.61
C LEU A 98 3.53 13.67 -3.65
N THR A 99 4.13 12.48 -3.52
CA THR A 99 3.40 11.22 -3.39
C THR A 99 4.05 10.40 -2.28
N ARG A 100 3.25 9.61 -1.57
CA ARG A 100 3.73 8.63 -0.59
C ARG A 100 2.93 7.34 -0.73
N GLU A 101 3.63 6.22 -0.59
CA GLU A 101 3.08 4.90 -0.38
C GLU A 101 3.81 4.25 0.80
N VAL A 102 3.21 3.24 1.41
CA VAL A 102 3.73 2.53 2.59
C VAL A 102 3.72 1.03 2.35
N ALA A 103 4.80 0.37 2.76
CA ALA A 103 4.88 -1.07 2.90
C ALA A 103 5.49 -1.41 4.27
N GLY A 104 4.74 -2.10 5.12
CA GLY A 104 5.18 -2.61 6.43
C GLY A 104 4.43 -3.89 6.75
N LEU A 105 5.05 -4.83 7.48
CA LEU A 105 4.45 -6.14 7.78
C LEU A 105 3.87 -6.19 9.19
N HIS A 106 2.55 -6.36 9.30
CA HIS A 106 1.82 -6.42 10.56
C HIS A 106 0.73 -7.52 10.53
N PRO A 107 0.18 -7.95 11.69
CA PRO A 107 -1.00 -8.80 11.70
C PRO A 107 -2.16 -8.18 10.92
N ALA A 108 -2.93 -9.01 10.21
CA ALA A 108 -4.15 -8.62 9.48
C ALA A 108 -5.34 -8.40 10.45
N SER A 109 -5.17 -7.47 11.39
CA SER A 109 -6.12 -7.20 12.47
C SER A 109 -5.80 -5.90 13.20
N THR A 110 -6.85 -5.18 13.62
CA THR A 110 -6.77 -4.05 14.57
C THR A 110 -6.97 -4.47 16.03
N SER A 111 -6.94 -5.78 16.33
CA SER A 111 -7.03 -6.31 17.70
C SER A 111 -5.68 -6.85 18.16
N ASP A 112 -5.40 -6.64 19.45
CA ASP A 112 -4.26 -7.16 20.19
C ASP A 112 -4.17 -8.71 20.13
N VAL A 113 -5.29 -9.41 19.87
CA VAL A 113 -5.34 -10.88 19.97
C VAL A 113 -4.46 -11.57 18.91
N PRO A 114 -4.57 -11.30 17.59
CA PRO A 114 -3.59 -11.77 16.61
C PRO A 114 -2.15 -11.29 16.87
N TYR A 115 -1.95 -10.08 17.39
CA TYR A 115 -0.62 -9.59 17.77
C TYR A 115 0.02 -10.46 18.86
N VAL A 116 -0.69 -10.76 19.95
CA VAL A 116 -0.21 -11.64 21.02
C VAL A 116 -0.02 -13.07 20.51
N LEU A 117 -0.97 -13.62 19.75
CA LEU A 117 -0.85 -14.97 19.17
C LEU A 117 0.34 -15.11 18.22
N GLY A 118 0.66 -14.05 17.47
CA GLY A 118 1.82 -13.98 16.57
C GLY A 118 3.19 -14.02 17.25
N HIS A 119 3.24 -14.08 18.58
CA HIS A 119 4.46 -14.39 19.34
C HIS A 119 4.66 -15.91 19.55
N ILE A 120 3.65 -16.74 19.29
CA ILE A 120 3.64 -18.19 19.55
C ILE A 120 3.49 -18.99 18.24
N ILE A 121 2.65 -18.53 17.31
CA ILE A 121 2.38 -19.15 16.01
C ILE A 121 2.30 -18.07 14.92
N PRO A 122 2.63 -18.35 13.65
CA PRO A 122 2.36 -17.42 12.56
C PRO A 122 0.87 -17.08 12.45
N VAL A 123 0.55 -15.80 12.25
CA VAL A 123 -0.81 -15.28 12.02
C VAL A 123 -0.90 -14.63 10.64
N PRO A 124 -2.07 -14.52 10.01
CA PRO A 124 -2.23 -13.79 8.75
C PRO A 124 -1.74 -12.35 8.86
N SER A 125 -1.11 -11.84 7.80
CA SER A 125 -0.56 -10.48 7.76
C SER A 125 -1.16 -9.59 6.67
N GLU A 126 -1.06 -8.30 6.93
CA GLU A 126 -1.23 -7.23 5.94
C GLU A 126 0.14 -6.58 5.71
N THR A 127 0.33 -6.01 4.51
CA THR A 127 1.61 -5.49 4.03
C THR A 127 1.55 -4.02 3.61
N GLY A 128 0.43 -3.33 3.92
CA GLY A 128 0.17 -1.94 3.58
C GLY A 128 0.48 -0.97 4.73
N PRO A 129 -0.15 0.22 4.79
CA PRO A 129 -0.12 1.08 5.96
C PRO A 129 -0.97 0.51 7.10
N SER A 130 -0.39 0.49 8.30
CA SER A 130 -1.11 0.30 9.57
C SER A 130 -1.49 1.63 10.21
N ASP A 131 -2.28 1.59 11.28
CA ASP A 131 -2.64 2.78 12.05
C ASP A 131 -1.39 3.51 12.59
N GLY A 132 -1.35 4.84 12.42
CA GLY A 132 -0.23 5.69 12.81
C GLY A 132 0.95 5.78 11.83
N ASP A 133 0.96 5.05 10.71
CA ASP A 133 2.11 5.05 9.77
C ASP A 133 2.18 6.31 8.87
N LEU A 134 1.06 7.02 8.70
CA LEU A 134 0.98 8.22 7.86
C LEU A 134 1.14 9.52 8.68
N GLU A 135 1.01 9.42 10.00
CA GLU A 135 0.99 10.49 10.98
C GLU A 135 2.40 10.76 11.52
N ASP A 136 3.02 11.82 11.02
CA ASP A 136 4.41 12.18 11.36
C ASP A 136 4.67 12.36 12.89
N GLN A 137 3.61 12.60 13.70
CA GLN A 137 3.68 12.76 15.15
C GLN A 137 4.05 11.49 15.94
N TYR A 138 3.86 10.29 15.37
CA TYR A 138 4.19 9.02 16.03
C TYR A 138 5.56 8.48 15.64
N MET A 139 6.25 9.13 14.68
CA MET A 139 7.53 8.66 14.14
C MET A 139 8.65 8.85 15.17
N THR A 140 9.35 7.76 15.49
CA THR A 140 10.47 7.75 16.44
C THR A 140 11.84 7.71 15.75
N ALA A 141 11.94 7.13 14.55
CA ALA A 141 13.16 7.13 13.74
C ALA A 141 12.86 7.19 12.24
N ARG A 142 13.79 7.75 11.45
CA ARG A 142 13.70 7.88 9.98
C ARG A 142 15.08 7.80 9.35
N TYR A 143 15.25 6.94 8.34
CA TYR A 143 16.43 6.88 7.48
C TYR A 143 16.00 7.01 6.02
N ARG A 144 16.29 8.15 5.39
CA ARG A 144 15.91 8.46 4.00
C ARG A 144 17.07 8.23 3.04
N LEU A 145 16.73 7.66 1.89
CA LEU A 145 17.58 7.49 0.72
C LEU A 145 16.97 8.27 -0.45
N ASP A 146 17.84 8.93 -1.19
CA ASP A 146 17.53 9.63 -2.44
C ASP A 146 17.82 8.68 -3.59
N LEU A 147 16.82 8.44 -4.45
CA LEU A 147 16.92 7.45 -5.52
C LEU A 147 16.84 8.12 -6.89
N SER A 148 17.60 7.60 -7.85
CA SER A 148 17.29 7.78 -9.26
C SER A 148 15.97 7.08 -9.60
N LYS A 149 15.36 7.43 -10.74
CA LYS A 149 14.15 6.74 -11.19
C LYS A 149 14.37 5.22 -11.39
N ALA A 150 15.56 4.80 -11.85
CA ALA A 150 15.85 3.39 -12.09
C ALA A 150 15.90 2.59 -10.77
N GLU A 151 16.61 3.12 -9.76
CA GLU A 151 16.67 2.51 -8.42
C GLU A 151 15.31 2.50 -7.73
N TYR A 152 14.49 3.54 -7.94
CA TYR A 152 13.13 3.61 -7.42
C TYR A 152 12.21 2.57 -8.06
N ASP A 153 12.20 2.46 -9.39
CA ASP A 153 11.34 1.50 -10.09
C ASP A 153 11.71 0.06 -9.68
N ASP A 154 13.01 -0.26 -9.62
CA ASP A 154 13.56 -1.57 -9.22
C ASP A 154 13.18 -1.97 -7.79
N VAL A 155 13.41 -1.08 -6.79
CA VAL A 155 13.04 -1.39 -5.40
C VAL A 155 11.53 -1.43 -5.21
N VAL A 156 10.74 -0.65 -5.95
CA VAL A 156 9.28 -0.70 -5.86
C VAL A 156 8.73 -2.00 -6.40
N ASP A 157 9.25 -2.51 -7.52
CA ASP A 157 8.88 -3.82 -8.06
C ASP A 157 9.20 -4.94 -7.05
N TYR A 158 10.39 -4.91 -6.43
CA TYR A 158 10.73 -5.84 -5.34
C TYR A 158 9.80 -5.72 -4.13
N ILE A 159 9.45 -4.49 -3.71
CA ILE A 159 8.47 -4.27 -2.63
C ILE A 159 7.13 -4.91 -2.99
N ARG A 160 6.67 -4.85 -4.26
CA ARG A 160 5.40 -5.50 -4.65
C ARG A 160 5.48 -7.01 -4.61
N GLU A 161 6.59 -7.60 -5.02
CA GLU A 161 6.83 -9.04 -4.88
C GLU A 161 6.84 -9.45 -3.40
N LEU A 162 7.54 -8.70 -2.54
CA LEU A 162 7.63 -8.96 -1.11
C LEU A 162 6.27 -8.80 -0.40
N GLN A 163 5.49 -7.79 -0.78
CA GLN A 163 4.11 -7.60 -0.32
C GLN A 163 3.21 -8.78 -0.71
N ALA A 164 3.33 -9.31 -1.94
CA ALA A 164 2.54 -10.44 -2.43
C ALA A 164 2.97 -11.80 -1.84
N SER A 165 4.24 -11.93 -1.44
CA SER A 165 4.84 -13.17 -0.92
C SER A 165 4.89 -13.27 0.61
N SER A 166 4.39 -12.25 1.33
CA SER A 166 4.37 -12.21 2.81
C SER A 166 2.94 -12.37 3.39
N PRO A 167 2.34 -13.58 3.37
CA PRO A 167 0.97 -13.82 3.82
C PRO A 167 0.83 -14.03 5.35
N VAL A 168 1.94 -14.15 6.08
CA VAL A 168 1.96 -14.34 7.53
C VAL A 168 2.99 -13.46 8.25
N TRP A 169 2.68 -13.11 9.49
CA TRP A 169 3.54 -12.41 10.44
C TRP A 169 3.83 -13.29 11.66
N HIS A 170 5.05 -13.18 12.19
CA HIS A 170 5.43 -13.75 13.48
C HIS A 170 6.48 -12.85 14.15
N ALA A 171 6.19 -12.38 15.37
CA ALA A 171 6.98 -11.40 16.12
C ALA A 171 8.50 -11.65 16.20
N VAL A 172 8.93 -12.92 16.18
CA VAL A 172 10.34 -13.34 16.31
C VAL A 172 10.92 -13.86 14.99
N LEU A 173 10.15 -14.64 14.22
CA LEU A 173 10.66 -15.33 13.03
C LEU A 173 10.64 -14.46 11.78
N TYR A 174 9.56 -13.70 11.56
CA TYR A 174 9.41 -12.80 10.42
C TYR A 174 8.43 -11.68 10.76
N ASN A 175 8.99 -10.53 11.10
CA ASN A 175 8.29 -9.37 11.67
C ASN A 175 8.49 -8.12 10.80
N CYS A 176 7.97 -6.97 11.23
CA CYS A 176 8.12 -5.69 10.52
C CYS A 176 9.58 -5.33 10.20
N SER A 177 10.50 -5.53 11.16
CA SER A 177 11.93 -5.24 10.98
C SER A 177 12.64 -6.25 10.08
N ALA A 178 12.17 -7.49 10.00
CA ALA A 178 12.64 -8.47 9.02
C ALA A 178 12.22 -8.07 7.60
N PHE A 179 10.95 -7.73 7.40
CA PHE A 179 10.42 -7.25 6.12
C PHE A 179 11.12 -5.98 5.62
N VAL A 180 11.34 -4.99 6.50
CA VAL A 180 12.15 -3.80 6.18
C VAL A 180 13.61 -4.17 5.89
N GLY A 181 14.14 -5.16 6.60
CA GLY A 181 15.48 -5.69 6.37
C GLY A 181 15.66 -6.30 4.98
N ASP A 182 14.69 -7.06 4.49
CA ASP A 182 14.74 -7.66 3.15
C ASP A 182 14.76 -6.57 2.06
N ILE A 183 13.95 -5.51 2.20
CA ILE A 183 13.99 -4.33 1.31
C ILE A 183 15.38 -3.67 1.36
N ALA A 184 15.93 -3.45 2.56
CA ALA A 184 17.24 -2.84 2.72
C ALA A 184 18.37 -3.71 2.12
N GLN A 185 18.33 -5.03 2.30
CA GLN A 185 19.30 -5.96 1.72
C GLN A 185 19.20 -6.02 0.19
N TYR A 186 17.99 -5.95 -0.37
CA TYR A 186 17.78 -5.86 -1.82
C TYR A 186 18.46 -4.61 -2.40
N MET A 187 18.34 -3.47 -1.71
CA MET A 187 19.06 -2.22 -2.02
C MET A 187 20.58 -2.28 -1.75
N GLY A 188 21.13 -3.42 -1.34
CA GLY A 188 22.56 -3.61 -1.06
C GLY A 188 23.03 -3.06 0.31
N LEU A 189 22.10 -2.69 1.20
CA LEU A 189 22.41 -2.13 2.51
C LEU A 189 22.70 -3.22 3.54
N ARG A 190 23.52 -2.87 4.54
CA ARG A 190 23.77 -3.71 5.71
C ARG A 190 22.63 -3.56 6.72
N THR A 191 22.04 -4.66 7.17
CA THR A 191 20.95 -4.62 8.16
C THR A 191 21.38 -5.06 9.55
N PRO A 192 20.82 -4.47 10.62
CA PRO A 192 20.94 -5.02 11.97
C PRO A 192 19.98 -6.22 12.19
N SER A 193 20.01 -6.79 13.38
CA SER A 193 19.09 -7.87 13.77
C SER A 193 17.64 -7.39 13.83
N SER A 194 16.72 -8.12 13.20
CA SER A 194 15.26 -7.87 13.23
C SER A 194 14.61 -8.03 14.61
N LEU A 195 15.38 -8.46 15.62
CA LEU A 195 14.95 -8.52 17.02
C LEU A 195 15.25 -7.23 17.81
N LEU A 196 15.91 -6.23 17.20
CA LEU A 196 15.98 -4.89 17.79
C LEU A 196 14.59 -4.26 17.79
N PHE A 197 14.28 -3.48 18.83
CA PHE A 197 13.08 -2.65 18.83
C PHE A 197 13.11 -1.67 17.65
N PRO A 198 11.98 -1.47 16.95
CA PRO A 198 11.85 -0.63 15.75
C PRO A 198 12.67 0.65 15.68
N GLU A 199 12.65 1.49 16.71
CA GLU A 199 13.44 2.73 16.74
C GLU A 199 14.95 2.46 16.66
N ALA A 200 15.45 1.54 17.49
CA ALA A 200 16.85 1.11 17.48
C ALA A 200 17.22 0.39 16.18
N TYR A 201 16.29 -0.39 15.60
CA TYR A 201 16.50 -1.03 14.31
C TYR A 201 16.79 0.00 13.20
N ILE A 202 15.98 1.05 13.08
CA ILE A 202 16.14 2.08 12.05
C ILE A 202 17.37 2.95 12.29
N ASN A 203 17.64 3.34 13.55
CA ASN A 203 18.83 4.11 13.89
C ASN A 203 20.11 3.31 13.58
N THR A 204 20.19 2.04 13.99
CA THR A 204 21.35 1.20 13.64
C THR A 204 21.41 0.84 12.15
N LEU A 205 20.27 0.74 11.45
CA LEU A 205 20.26 0.59 9.98
C LEU A 205 20.91 1.80 9.30
N GLN A 206 20.67 3.02 9.79
CA GLN A 206 21.37 4.22 9.32
C GLN A 206 22.86 4.17 9.64
N GLU A 207 23.23 3.94 10.91
CA GLU A 207 24.62 3.88 11.38
C GLU A 207 25.50 2.87 10.63
N LEU A 208 24.92 1.78 10.12
CA LEU A 208 25.65 0.75 9.38
C LEU A 208 25.97 1.13 7.92
N ASN A 209 25.34 2.19 7.39
CA ASN A 209 25.32 2.58 5.97
C ASN A 209 25.62 4.07 5.73
N THR A 210 26.20 4.78 6.70
CA THR A 210 26.67 6.19 6.61
C THR A 210 28.08 6.35 7.14
#